data_AF-A0A955W6M5-F1
#
_entry.id   AF-A0A955W6M5-F1
#
_cell.length_a   1.000
_cell.length_b   1.000
_cell.length_c   1.000
_cell.angle_alpha   90.00
_cell.angle_beta   90.00
_cell.angle_gamma   90.00
#
_symmetry.space_group_name_H-M   'P 1'
#
loop_
_entity.id
_entity.type
_entity.pdbx_description
1 polymer ?
#
loop_
_entity_poly.entity_id
_entity_poly.type
_entity_poly.pdbx_seq_one_letter_code
_entity_poly.pdbx_strand_id
1 'polypeptide(L)'
;MTDPKRSLDAIFDADRALRQAEAQLLASGKQGLVRALVGAVAEAKELGARNPSEAAMRLERLADLCAQVPGPEMTDALIDIMDYDEPPVRIAAGEALLDVAYEYYAEVARGIERALDAGRRGLAMCELPHVLAEVGEPSAMALMKRFLDTDDAEIIAATIEAFVTLDDPAAVPFIERFSDDERTVAFDEADEETGATLGELAQEAAAALGANDDELDD
;
A
#
# COMPACT_ATOMS: atom_id res chain seq x y z
N MET A 1 -27.15 -8.36 -30.31
CA MET A 1 -25.77 -8.71 -29.91
C MET A 1 -24.84 -7.75 -30.61
N THR A 2 -24.05 -7.00 -29.85
CA THR A 2 -23.07 -6.05 -30.38
C THR A 2 -21.96 -6.84 -31.10
N ASP A 3 -21.58 -6.42 -32.30
CA ASP A 3 -20.46 -7.04 -33.04
C ASP A 3 -19.17 -6.94 -32.21
N PRO A 4 -18.53 -8.07 -31.83
CA PRO A 4 -17.31 -8.06 -31.03
C PRO A 4 -16.20 -7.21 -31.63
N LYS A 5 -16.08 -7.16 -32.96
CA LYS A 5 -15.09 -6.32 -33.64
C LYS A 5 -15.36 -4.84 -33.37
N ARG A 6 -16.63 -4.42 -33.47
CA ARG A 6 -17.05 -3.06 -33.16
C ARG A 6 -16.79 -2.69 -31.69
N SER A 7 -16.98 -3.63 -30.77
CA SER A 7 -16.65 -3.41 -29.36
C SER A 7 -15.14 -3.24 -29.14
N LEU A 8 -14.30 -4.03 -29.81
CA LEU A 8 -12.84 -3.88 -29.75
C LEU A 8 -12.36 -2.54 -30.31
N ASP A 9 -12.89 -2.13 -31.47
CA ASP A 9 -12.55 -0.83 -32.06
C ASP A 9 -12.91 0.33 -31.11
N ALA A 10 -14.06 0.25 -30.44
CA ALA A 10 -14.48 1.24 -29.45
C ALA A 10 -13.55 1.29 -28.21
N ILE A 11 -13.03 0.15 -27.76
CA ILE A 11 -12.05 0.09 -26.66
C ILE A 11 -10.75 0.79 -27.07
N PHE A 12 -10.24 0.53 -28.27
CA PHE A 12 -8.99 1.15 -28.74
C PHE A 12 -9.13 2.65 -28.99
N ASP A 13 -10.30 3.10 -29.45
CA ASP A 13 -10.57 4.53 -29.59
C ASP A 13 -10.65 5.23 -28.24
N ALA A 14 -11.26 4.58 -27.24
CA ALA A 14 -11.29 5.09 -25.86
C ALA A 14 -9.90 5.16 -25.23
N ASP A 15 -9.07 4.11 -25.37
CA ASP A 15 -7.68 4.09 -24.88
C ASP A 15 -6.83 5.20 -25.53
N ARG A 16 -6.98 5.42 -26.85
CA ARG A 16 -6.28 6.52 -27.53
C ARG A 16 -6.71 7.88 -27.02
N ALA A 17 -8.01 8.08 -26.79
CA ALA A 17 -8.54 9.32 -26.24
C ALA A 17 -8.05 9.55 -24.80
N LEU A 18 -8.03 8.51 -23.98
CA LEU A 18 -7.49 8.54 -22.61
C LEU A 18 -6.03 9.00 -22.60
N ARG A 19 -5.17 8.32 -23.35
CA ARG A 19 -3.73 8.65 -23.43
C ARG A 19 -3.48 10.08 -23.90
N GLN A 20 -4.29 10.57 -24.83
CA GLN A 20 -4.21 11.96 -25.29
C GLN A 20 -4.62 12.96 -24.19
N ALA A 21 -5.70 12.68 -23.47
CA ALA A 21 -6.17 13.53 -22.37
C ALA A 21 -5.17 13.56 -21.22
N GLU A 22 -4.58 12.41 -20.89
CA GLU A 22 -3.52 12.27 -19.90
C GLU A 22 -2.27 13.05 -20.27
N ALA A 23 -1.75 12.89 -21.50
CA ALA A 23 -0.60 13.66 -21.96
C ALA A 23 -0.85 15.18 -21.89
N GLN A 24 -2.08 15.63 -22.17
CA GLN A 24 -2.47 17.02 -22.02
C GLN A 24 -2.55 17.47 -20.56
N LEU A 25 -3.08 16.62 -19.68
CA LEU A 25 -3.16 16.88 -18.24
C LEU A 25 -1.76 17.02 -17.64
N LEU A 26 -0.85 16.09 -17.94
CA LEU A 26 0.53 16.09 -17.43
C LEU A 26 1.37 17.24 -18.01
N ALA A 27 1.03 17.73 -19.20
CA ALA A 27 1.64 18.92 -19.78
C ALA A 27 1.14 20.25 -19.14
N SER A 28 0.09 20.20 -18.31
CA SER A 28 -0.38 21.36 -17.56
C SER A 28 0.57 21.66 -16.39
N GLY A 29 0.77 22.94 -16.06
CA GLY A 29 1.78 23.34 -15.08
C GLY A 29 1.64 22.63 -13.71
N LYS A 30 2.78 22.23 -13.12
CA LYS A 30 2.87 21.35 -11.93
C LYS A 30 1.95 21.73 -10.76
N GLN A 31 1.88 23.01 -10.38
CA GLN A 31 1.06 23.43 -9.23
C GLN A 31 -0.45 23.31 -9.48
N GLY A 32 -0.91 23.60 -10.71
CA GLY A 32 -2.32 23.45 -11.07
C GLY A 32 -2.72 21.98 -11.12
N LEU A 33 -1.83 21.15 -11.64
CA LEU A 33 -2.00 19.71 -11.75
C LEU A 33 -2.13 19.02 -10.38
N VAL A 34 -1.19 19.27 -9.46
CA VAL A 34 -1.23 18.69 -8.10
C VAL A 34 -2.54 19.01 -7.39
N ARG A 35 -2.98 20.27 -7.44
CA ARG A 35 -4.26 20.68 -6.84
C ARG A 35 -5.45 19.94 -7.47
N ALA A 36 -5.44 19.78 -8.80
CA ALA A 36 -6.51 19.08 -9.50
C ALA A 36 -6.57 17.59 -9.13
N LEU A 37 -5.43 16.92 -9.03
CA LEU A 37 -5.36 15.51 -8.64
C LEU A 37 -5.81 15.28 -7.19
N VAL A 38 -5.31 16.09 -6.23
CA VAL A 38 -5.76 16.00 -4.83
C VAL A 38 -7.28 16.22 -4.71
N GLY A 39 -7.82 17.21 -5.43
CA GLY A 39 -9.26 17.45 -5.46
C GLY A 39 -10.04 16.28 -6.06
N ALA A 40 -9.55 15.70 -7.15
CA ALA A 40 -10.19 14.57 -7.81
C ALA A 40 -10.21 13.30 -6.95
N VAL A 41 -9.17 13.05 -6.15
CA VAL A 41 -9.14 11.93 -5.17
C VAL A 41 -10.23 12.11 -4.12
N ALA A 42 -10.33 13.31 -3.52
CA ALA A 42 -11.37 13.60 -2.54
C ALA A 42 -12.78 13.45 -3.14
N GLU A 43 -13.02 14.00 -4.33
CA GLU A 43 -14.29 13.89 -5.04
C GLU A 43 -14.66 12.44 -5.38
N ALA A 44 -13.68 11.62 -5.78
CA ALA A 44 -13.90 10.21 -6.09
C ALA A 44 -14.25 9.41 -4.83
N LYS A 45 -13.59 9.66 -3.69
CA LYS A 45 -13.95 9.04 -2.41
C LYS A 45 -15.36 9.41 -1.96
N GLU A 46 -15.73 10.70 -2.04
CA GLU A 46 -17.09 11.16 -1.74
C GLU A 46 -18.16 10.56 -2.66
N LEU A 47 -17.78 10.26 -3.91
CA LEU A 47 -18.67 9.60 -4.86
C LEU A 47 -18.98 8.15 -4.45
N GLY A 48 -18.08 7.48 -3.72
CA GLY A 48 -18.21 6.09 -3.29
C GLY A 48 -19.53 5.79 -2.57
N ALA A 49 -20.03 6.71 -1.76
CA ALA A 49 -21.32 6.57 -1.07
C ALA A 49 -22.54 6.49 -2.00
N ARG A 50 -22.43 6.97 -3.24
CA ARG A 50 -23.54 7.07 -4.21
C ARG A 50 -23.32 6.19 -5.45
N ASN A 51 -22.07 6.02 -5.87
CA ASN A 51 -21.70 5.21 -7.02
C ASN A 51 -20.33 4.53 -6.77
N PRO A 52 -20.30 3.43 -6.00
CA PRO A 52 -19.06 2.73 -5.64
C PRO A 52 -18.24 2.30 -6.84
N SER A 53 -18.90 1.82 -7.91
CA SER A 53 -18.22 1.33 -9.12
C SER A 53 -17.50 2.44 -9.89
N GLU A 54 -18.13 3.61 -10.03
CA GLU A 54 -17.49 4.77 -10.67
C GLU A 54 -16.38 5.36 -9.77
N ALA A 55 -16.58 5.37 -8.46
CA ALA A 55 -15.56 5.80 -7.51
C ALA A 55 -14.31 4.92 -7.59
N ALA A 56 -14.49 3.58 -7.59
CA ALA A 56 -13.39 2.62 -7.72
C ALA A 56 -12.61 2.82 -9.03
N MET A 57 -13.31 2.85 -10.17
CA MET A 57 -12.70 3.10 -11.48
C MET A 57 -11.89 4.42 -11.50
N ARG A 58 -12.41 5.48 -10.88
CA ARG A 58 -11.70 6.77 -10.79
C ARG A 58 -10.48 6.70 -9.90
N LEU A 59 -10.59 6.06 -8.73
CA LEU A 59 -9.50 5.95 -7.78
C LEU A 59 -8.34 5.10 -8.34
N GLU A 60 -8.64 3.99 -9.02
CA GLU A 60 -7.65 3.21 -9.76
C GLU A 60 -6.91 4.06 -10.80
N ARG A 61 -7.63 4.86 -11.61
CA ARG A 61 -7.00 5.75 -12.58
C ARG A 61 -6.20 6.87 -11.90
N LEU A 62 -6.68 7.38 -10.78
CA LEU A 62 -6.01 8.44 -10.03
C LEU A 62 -4.73 7.93 -9.36
N ALA A 63 -4.65 6.67 -8.95
CA ALA A 63 -3.43 6.06 -8.44
C ALA A 63 -2.29 6.14 -9.48
N ASP A 64 -2.53 5.68 -10.71
CA ASP A 64 -1.55 5.76 -11.80
C ASP A 64 -1.15 7.24 -12.09
N LEU A 65 -2.12 8.15 -12.17
CA LEU A 65 -1.84 9.57 -12.40
C LEU A 65 -1.03 10.21 -11.27
N CYS A 66 -1.24 9.80 -10.01
CA CYS A 66 -0.46 10.27 -8.87
C CYS A 66 1.00 9.77 -8.95
N ALA A 67 1.20 8.50 -9.34
CA ALA A 67 2.54 7.94 -9.51
C ALA A 67 3.36 8.65 -10.61
N GLN A 68 2.70 9.12 -11.66
CA GLN A 68 3.36 9.87 -12.74
C GLN A 68 3.75 11.31 -12.37
N VAL A 69 3.32 11.82 -11.22
CA VAL A 69 3.61 13.17 -10.73
C VAL A 69 4.23 13.12 -9.33
N PRO A 70 5.37 12.42 -9.15
CA PRO A 70 5.91 12.16 -7.81
C PRO A 70 6.19 13.45 -7.03
N GLY A 71 5.87 13.40 -5.74
CA GLY A 71 5.98 14.52 -4.81
C GLY A 71 5.14 14.28 -3.55
N PRO A 72 5.32 15.10 -2.52
CA PRO A 72 4.77 14.82 -1.20
C PRO A 72 3.24 14.69 -1.21
N GLU A 73 2.55 15.56 -1.95
CA GLU A 73 1.09 15.52 -2.03
C GLU A 73 0.57 14.29 -2.79
N MET A 74 1.31 13.78 -3.78
CA MET A 74 0.90 12.56 -4.51
C MET A 74 1.20 11.31 -3.71
N THR A 75 2.31 11.27 -2.97
CA THR A 75 2.56 10.21 -1.98
C THR A 75 1.44 10.16 -0.94
N ASP A 76 1.07 11.31 -0.38
CA ASP A 76 -0.03 11.39 0.59
C ASP A 76 -1.38 10.97 -0.04
N ALA A 77 -1.61 11.31 -1.32
CA ALA A 77 -2.80 10.90 -2.05
C ALA A 77 -2.84 9.39 -2.31
N LEU A 78 -1.73 8.77 -2.70
CA LEU A 78 -1.64 7.32 -2.89
C LEU A 78 -1.95 6.57 -1.58
N ILE A 79 -1.34 7.01 -0.47
CA ILE A 79 -1.65 6.47 0.87
C ILE A 79 -3.15 6.64 1.19
N ASP A 80 -3.75 7.78 0.84
CA ASP A 80 -5.18 8.03 1.08
C ASP A 80 -6.11 7.18 0.18
N ILE A 81 -5.66 6.78 -1.00
CA ILE A 81 -6.39 5.86 -1.90
C ILE A 81 -6.29 4.43 -1.37
N MET A 82 -5.14 4.02 -0.81
CA MET A 82 -4.96 2.70 -0.19
C MET A 82 -5.91 2.45 0.99
N ASP A 83 -6.43 3.49 1.63
CA ASP A 83 -7.45 3.37 2.69
C ASP A 83 -8.88 3.09 2.14
N TYR A 84 -9.06 2.93 0.83
CA TYR A 84 -10.37 2.64 0.25
C TYR A 84 -10.74 1.15 0.37
N ASP A 85 -11.98 0.84 0.76
CA ASP A 85 -12.38 -0.54 1.11
C ASP A 85 -12.40 -1.52 -0.07
N GLU A 86 -12.44 -1.04 -1.32
CA GLU A 86 -12.48 -1.88 -2.52
C GLU A 86 -11.08 -2.44 -2.84
N PRO A 87 -10.86 -3.79 -2.80
CA PRO A 87 -9.51 -4.36 -2.93
C PRO A 87 -8.77 -3.98 -4.22
N PRO A 88 -9.39 -3.99 -5.42
CA PRO A 88 -8.74 -3.49 -6.65
C PRO A 88 -8.17 -2.08 -6.54
N VAL A 89 -8.83 -1.18 -5.81
CA VAL A 89 -8.38 0.20 -5.61
C VAL A 89 -7.15 0.24 -4.71
N ARG A 90 -7.14 -0.56 -3.63
CA ARG A 90 -5.98 -0.65 -2.73
C ARG A 90 -4.78 -1.22 -3.43
N ILE A 91 -4.96 -2.31 -4.18
CA ILE A 91 -3.90 -2.97 -4.95
C ILE A 91 -3.31 -1.96 -5.94
N ALA A 92 -4.15 -1.28 -6.72
CA ALA A 92 -3.68 -0.29 -7.69
C ALA A 92 -2.88 0.86 -7.03
N ALA A 93 -3.31 1.32 -5.86
CA ALA A 93 -2.59 2.38 -5.13
C ALA A 93 -1.29 1.89 -4.47
N GLY A 94 -1.28 0.66 -3.95
CA GLY A 94 -0.07 0.02 -3.42
C GLY A 94 0.99 -0.20 -4.49
N GLU A 95 0.60 -0.78 -5.64
CA GLU A 95 1.48 -0.96 -6.81
C GLU A 95 2.02 0.39 -7.31
N ALA A 96 1.14 1.39 -7.45
CA ALA A 96 1.54 2.74 -7.85
C ALA A 96 2.53 3.39 -6.86
N LEU A 97 2.33 3.18 -5.54
CA LEU A 97 3.24 3.69 -4.52
C LEU A 97 4.59 2.95 -4.55
N LEU A 98 4.58 1.64 -4.79
CA LEU A 98 5.78 0.82 -4.94
C LEU A 98 6.60 1.25 -6.16
N ASP A 99 5.96 1.48 -7.31
CA ASP A 99 6.61 2.02 -8.51
C ASP A 99 7.31 3.35 -8.21
N VAL A 100 6.63 4.25 -7.48
CA VAL A 100 7.25 5.51 -7.03
C VAL A 100 8.38 5.26 -6.06
N ALA A 101 8.27 4.27 -5.18
CA ALA A 101 9.29 3.96 -4.17
C ALA A 101 10.58 3.42 -4.81
N TYR A 102 10.51 2.64 -5.88
CA TYR A 102 11.70 2.17 -6.60
C TYR A 102 12.54 3.30 -7.20
N GLU A 103 11.93 4.42 -7.60
CA GLU A 103 12.66 5.58 -8.12
C GLU A 103 12.91 6.69 -7.08
N TYR A 104 11.98 6.87 -6.14
CA TYR A 104 11.91 8.00 -5.21
C TYR A 104 11.66 7.55 -3.76
N TYR A 105 12.31 6.47 -3.32
CA TYR A 105 12.13 5.92 -1.96
C TYR A 105 12.14 6.97 -0.85
N ALA A 106 13.09 7.92 -0.87
CA ALA A 106 13.18 8.94 0.17
C ALA A 106 11.94 9.86 0.25
N GLU A 107 11.20 10.03 -0.85
CA GLU A 107 9.94 10.76 -0.87
C GLU A 107 8.80 9.92 -0.28
N VAL A 108 8.72 8.64 -0.66
CA VAL A 108 7.74 7.69 -0.13
C VAL A 108 7.94 7.48 1.37
N ALA A 109 9.17 7.23 1.80
CA ALA A 109 9.53 7.10 3.22
C ALA A 109 9.09 8.32 4.02
N ARG A 110 9.31 9.55 3.53
CA ARG A 110 8.82 10.77 4.21
C ARG A 110 7.29 10.87 4.26
N GLY A 111 6.59 10.39 3.23
CA GLY A 111 5.12 10.29 3.26
C GLY A 111 4.64 9.32 4.34
N ILE A 112 5.29 8.17 4.44
CA ILE A 112 5.02 7.17 5.48
C ILE A 112 5.32 7.74 6.88
N GLU A 113 6.44 8.43 7.05
CA GLU A 113 6.77 9.12 8.30
C GLU A 113 5.69 10.14 8.68
N ARG A 114 5.21 10.95 7.73
CA ARG A 114 4.10 11.90 7.96
C ARG A 114 2.81 11.16 8.38
N ALA A 115 2.50 10.03 7.76
CA ALA A 115 1.33 9.24 8.11
C ALA A 115 1.42 8.67 9.54
N LEU A 116 2.58 8.14 9.92
CA LEU A 116 2.87 7.68 11.28
C LEU A 116 2.79 8.83 12.30
N ASP A 117 3.41 9.97 12.00
CA ASP A 117 3.43 11.15 12.87
C ASP A 117 2.02 11.73 13.09
N ALA A 118 1.16 11.62 12.08
CA ALA A 118 -0.24 12.02 12.17
C ALA A 118 -1.12 11.02 12.93
N GLY A 119 -0.58 9.85 13.30
CA GLY A 119 -1.35 8.77 13.91
C GLY A 119 -2.42 8.21 12.96
N ARG A 120 -2.14 8.17 11.64
CA ARG A 120 -3.03 7.54 10.66
C ARG A 120 -3.27 6.08 11.07
N ARG A 121 -4.49 5.62 10.84
CA ARG A 121 -4.95 4.23 10.96
C ARG A 121 -5.71 3.87 9.69
N GLY A 122 -6.03 2.59 9.52
CA GLY A 122 -6.74 2.09 8.34
C GLY A 122 -5.89 1.15 7.50
N LEU A 123 -6.48 0.68 6.41
CA LEU A 123 -5.91 -0.37 5.56
C LEU A 123 -4.55 0.03 5.00
N ALA A 124 -4.35 1.31 4.65
CA ALA A 124 -3.04 1.76 4.16
C ALA A 124 -1.92 1.47 5.17
N MET A 125 -2.18 1.60 6.47
CA MET A 125 -1.16 1.38 7.50
C MET A 125 -0.80 -0.10 7.68
N CYS A 126 -1.67 -1.02 7.26
CA CYS A 126 -1.34 -2.46 7.21
C CYS A 126 -0.50 -2.78 5.98
N GLU A 127 -0.71 -2.10 4.86
CA GLU A 127 -0.03 -2.39 3.58
C GLU A 127 1.37 -1.72 3.49
N LEU A 128 1.55 -0.55 4.09
CA LEU A 128 2.80 0.22 3.99
C LEU A 128 4.06 -0.51 4.47
N PRO A 129 4.03 -1.34 5.55
CA PRO A 129 5.15 -2.21 5.89
C PRO A 129 5.61 -3.12 4.75
N HIS A 130 4.67 -3.69 3.98
CA HIS A 130 4.99 -4.54 2.83
C HIS A 130 5.65 -3.75 1.71
N VAL A 131 5.18 -2.53 1.42
CA VAL A 131 5.84 -1.62 0.46
C VAL A 131 7.30 -1.35 0.87
N LEU A 132 7.56 -1.13 2.17
CA LEU A 132 8.93 -0.92 2.67
C LEU A 132 9.79 -2.17 2.53
N ALA A 133 9.24 -3.34 2.87
CA ALA A 133 9.94 -4.61 2.77
C ALA A 133 10.28 -4.97 1.32
N GLU A 134 9.35 -4.77 0.38
CA GLU A 134 9.51 -5.10 -1.03
C GLU A 134 10.56 -4.22 -1.73
N VAL A 135 10.69 -2.96 -1.34
CA VAL A 135 11.76 -2.09 -1.86
C VAL A 135 13.12 -2.45 -1.23
N GLY A 136 13.14 -2.85 0.04
CA GLY A 136 14.34 -3.40 0.69
C GLY A 136 15.46 -2.39 0.94
N GLU A 137 15.16 -1.09 0.99
CA GLU A 137 16.16 -0.06 1.28
C GLU A 137 16.67 -0.16 2.73
N PRO A 138 17.95 0.15 3.03
CA PRO A 138 18.52 -0.07 4.36
C PRO A 138 17.78 0.63 5.51
N SER A 139 17.05 1.72 5.25
CA SER A 139 16.24 2.41 6.25
C SER A 139 14.86 1.79 6.50
N ALA A 140 14.43 0.81 5.68
CA ALA A 140 13.12 0.16 5.81
C ALA A 140 12.93 -0.43 7.21
N MET A 141 13.92 -1.17 7.72
CA MET A 141 13.93 -1.74 9.08
C MET A 141 13.60 -0.70 10.16
N ALA A 142 14.28 0.45 10.12
CA ALA A 142 14.09 1.50 11.13
C ALA A 142 12.70 2.13 11.05
N LEU A 143 12.13 2.24 9.85
CA LEU A 143 10.80 2.80 9.63
C LEU A 143 9.70 1.80 9.97
N MET A 144 9.82 0.53 9.56
CA MET A 144 8.90 -0.57 9.89
C MET A 144 8.80 -0.77 11.40
N LYS A 145 9.91 -0.64 12.14
CA LYS A 145 9.89 -0.69 13.62
C LYS A 145 8.89 0.30 14.24
N ARG A 146 8.67 1.46 13.62
CA ARG A 146 7.74 2.47 14.12
C ARG A 146 6.28 2.02 14.02
N PHE A 147 5.94 1.15 13.06
CA PHE A 147 4.58 0.59 12.95
C PHE A 147 4.26 -0.33 14.12
N LEU A 148 5.26 -0.96 14.74
CA LEU A 148 5.05 -1.82 15.91
C LEU A 148 4.65 -1.04 17.18
N ASP A 149 4.81 0.29 17.21
CA ASP A 149 4.56 1.12 18.40
C ASP A 149 3.09 1.56 18.55
N THR A 150 2.21 1.08 17.68
CA THR A 150 0.75 1.26 17.74
C THR A 150 0.07 0.28 18.73
N ASP A 151 -1.19 0.54 19.05
CA ASP A 151 -2.09 -0.37 19.79
C ASP A 151 -2.96 -1.25 18.88
N ASP A 152 -2.94 -0.99 17.58
CA ASP A 152 -3.71 -1.70 16.56
C ASP A 152 -3.07 -3.06 16.21
N ALA A 153 -3.81 -4.15 16.45
CA ALA A 153 -3.29 -5.50 16.25
C ALA A 153 -3.06 -5.83 14.77
N GLU A 154 -3.91 -5.32 13.87
CA GLU A 154 -3.81 -5.61 12.43
C GLU A 154 -2.55 -4.97 11.83
N ILE A 155 -2.23 -3.74 12.24
CA ILE A 155 -1.00 -3.06 11.80
C ILE A 155 0.24 -3.80 12.33
N ILE A 156 0.21 -4.28 13.58
CA ILE A 156 1.33 -5.04 14.17
C ILE A 156 1.52 -6.35 13.43
N ALA A 157 0.45 -7.11 13.16
CA ALA A 157 0.51 -8.36 12.42
C ALA A 157 1.12 -8.17 11.03
N ALA A 158 0.59 -7.23 10.25
CA ALA A 158 1.10 -6.93 8.91
C ALA A 158 2.58 -6.49 8.95
N THR A 159 2.99 -5.75 9.99
CA THR A 159 4.40 -5.38 10.17
C THR A 159 5.30 -6.57 10.48
N ILE A 160 4.83 -7.52 11.30
CA ILE A 160 5.56 -8.78 11.60
C ILE A 160 5.75 -9.58 10.31
N GLU A 161 4.70 -9.76 9.51
CA GLU A 161 4.78 -10.45 8.23
C GLU A 161 5.72 -9.74 7.24
N ALA A 162 5.65 -8.42 7.19
CA ALA A 162 6.55 -7.64 6.34
C ALA A 162 8.02 -7.77 6.78
N PHE A 163 8.33 -7.95 8.07
CA PHE A 163 9.71 -8.25 8.50
C PHE A 163 10.21 -9.59 7.97
N VAL A 164 9.33 -10.61 7.87
CA VAL A 164 9.68 -11.88 7.23
C VAL A 164 9.97 -11.66 5.73
N THR A 165 9.18 -10.81 5.06
CA THR A 165 9.42 -10.45 3.65
C THR A 165 10.74 -9.70 3.45
N LEU A 166 11.14 -8.86 4.39
CA LEU A 166 12.41 -8.15 4.36
C LEU A 166 13.62 -9.11 4.52
N ASP A 167 13.40 -10.29 5.13
CA ASP A 167 14.39 -11.36 5.32
C ASP A 167 15.70 -10.88 5.99
N ASP A 168 15.56 -10.08 7.05
CA ASP A 168 16.69 -9.61 7.87
C ASP A 168 16.55 -10.13 9.31
N PRO A 169 17.41 -11.07 9.75
CA PRO A 169 17.41 -11.61 11.12
C PRO A 169 17.54 -10.56 12.22
N ALA A 170 18.02 -9.35 11.91
CA ALA A 170 18.03 -8.23 12.86
C ALA A 170 16.62 -7.79 13.32
N ALA A 171 15.56 -8.23 12.63
CA ALA A 171 14.19 -8.00 13.04
C ALA A 171 13.74 -8.85 14.25
N VAL A 172 14.36 -10.01 14.49
CA VAL A 172 13.92 -10.98 15.53
C VAL A 172 13.68 -10.33 16.89
N PRO A 173 14.58 -9.51 17.47
CA PRO A 173 14.35 -8.90 18.78
C PRO A 173 13.17 -7.92 18.82
N PHE A 174 12.75 -7.37 17.68
CA PHE A 174 11.59 -6.48 17.60
C PHE A 174 10.28 -7.25 17.51
N ILE A 175 10.31 -8.45 16.95
CA ILE A 175 9.16 -9.35 16.78
C ILE A 175 8.90 -10.13 18.08
N GLU A 176 9.94 -10.71 18.70
CA GLU A 176 9.82 -11.56 19.90
C GLU A 176 9.16 -10.87 21.11
N ARG A 177 9.12 -9.53 21.13
CA ARG A 177 8.42 -8.78 22.18
C ARG A 177 6.91 -9.06 22.20
N PHE A 178 6.35 -9.60 21.12
CA PHE A 178 4.94 -9.93 20.97
C PHE A 178 4.63 -11.41 21.21
N SER A 179 5.61 -12.27 21.53
CA SER A 179 5.41 -13.73 21.61
C SER A 179 4.33 -14.20 22.59
N ASP A 180 3.99 -13.40 23.60
CA ASP A 180 2.93 -13.68 24.58
C ASP A 180 1.65 -12.86 24.33
N ASP A 181 1.51 -12.21 23.17
CA ASP A 181 0.39 -11.32 22.86
C ASP A 181 -0.85 -12.10 22.39
N GLU A 182 -1.85 -12.18 23.26
CA GLU A 182 -3.10 -12.93 23.02
C GLU A 182 -4.11 -12.21 22.12
N ARG A 183 -3.81 -11.01 21.60
CA ARG A 183 -4.71 -10.32 20.67
C ARG A 183 -4.81 -11.11 19.37
N THR A 184 -6.04 -11.42 18.95
CA THR A 184 -6.32 -12.12 17.70
C THR A 184 -6.40 -11.16 16.51
N VAL A 185 -5.87 -11.58 15.37
CA VAL A 185 -6.03 -10.90 14.08
C VAL A 185 -6.77 -11.81 13.10
N ALA A 186 -7.50 -11.21 12.16
CA ALA A 186 -8.28 -11.96 11.19
C ALA A 186 -7.44 -12.34 9.96
N PHE A 187 -7.53 -13.60 9.52
CA PHE A 187 -7.08 -13.98 8.19
C PHE A 187 -8.23 -13.77 7.20
N ASP A 188 -7.94 -13.17 6.04
CA ASP A 188 -8.92 -12.95 4.96
C ASP A 188 -9.35 -14.28 4.26
N GLU A 189 -8.79 -15.42 4.67
CA GLU A 189 -9.20 -16.73 4.16
C GLU A 189 -10.51 -17.18 4.84
N ALA A 190 -11.59 -16.99 4.09
CA ALA A 190 -12.99 -17.19 4.46
C ALA A 190 -13.42 -18.59 4.97
N ASP A 191 -12.51 -19.51 5.28
CA ASP A 191 -12.83 -20.90 5.64
C ASP A 191 -12.18 -21.42 6.94
N GLU A 192 -11.36 -20.66 7.67
CA GLU A 192 -10.88 -21.06 9.00
C GLU A 192 -11.45 -20.15 10.10
N GLU A 193 -12.30 -20.72 10.96
CA GLU A 193 -12.96 -20.07 12.10
C GLU A 193 -11.98 -19.67 13.23
N THR A 194 -10.68 -19.63 12.95
CA THR A 194 -9.60 -19.40 13.92
C THR A 194 -8.58 -18.45 13.32
N GLY A 195 -8.71 -17.15 13.61
CA GLY A 195 -7.59 -16.22 13.45
C GLY A 195 -6.42 -16.61 14.35
N ALA A 196 -5.20 -16.17 14.03
CA ALA A 196 -4.03 -16.35 14.89
C ALA A 196 -3.92 -15.22 15.92
N THR A 197 -3.27 -15.52 17.03
CA THR A 197 -2.79 -14.48 17.95
C THR A 197 -1.54 -13.81 17.40
N LEU A 198 -1.30 -12.56 17.80
CA LEU A 198 -0.03 -11.88 17.54
C LEU A 198 1.16 -12.66 18.09
N GLY A 199 0.99 -13.35 19.21
CA GLY A 199 2.01 -14.22 19.80
C GLY A 199 2.38 -15.40 18.90
N GLU A 200 1.40 -16.07 18.31
CA GLU A 200 1.64 -17.15 17.34
C GLU A 200 2.36 -16.61 16.09
N LEU A 201 1.89 -15.50 15.51
CA LEU A 201 2.55 -14.86 14.37
C LEU A 201 3.99 -14.43 14.68
N ALA A 202 4.23 -13.86 15.85
CA ALA A 202 5.57 -13.42 16.27
C ALA A 202 6.53 -14.60 16.43
N GLN A 203 6.08 -15.71 17.01
CA GLN A 203 6.89 -16.91 17.19
C GLN A 203 7.22 -17.57 15.84
N GLU A 204 6.24 -17.66 14.94
CA GLU A 204 6.43 -18.20 13.60
C GLU A 204 7.40 -17.34 12.77
N ALA A 205 7.23 -16.02 12.79
CA ALA A 205 8.12 -15.08 12.10
C ALA A 205 9.55 -15.11 12.66
N ALA A 206 9.71 -15.15 13.99
CA ALA A 206 11.03 -15.26 14.62
C ALA A 206 11.73 -16.57 14.27
N ALA A 207 10.99 -17.69 14.23
CA ALA A 207 11.53 -18.97 13.80
C ALA A 207 11.94 -18.97 12.33
N ALA A 208 11.13 -18.37 11.44
CA ALA A 208 11.45 -18.25 10.02
C ALA A 208 12.74 -17.44 9.78
N LEU A 209 12.93 -16.33 10.49
CA LEU A 209 14.13 -15.50 10.40
C LEU A 209 15.36 -16.12 11.09
N GLY A 210 15.15 -16.90 12.16
CA GLY A 210 16.22 -17.56 12.92
C GLY A 210 16.76 -18.84 12.25
N ALA A 211 15.94 -19.55 11.47
CA ALA A 211 16.36 -20.75 10.76
C ALA A 211 17.43 -20.48 9.67
N ASN A 212 17.51 -19.25 9.16
CA ASN A 212 18.45 -18.85 8.12
C ASN A 212 19.90 -18.67 8.63
N ASP A 213 20.12 -18.52 9.95
CA ASP A 213 21.46 -18.40 10.54
C ASP A 213 22.16 -19.78 10.68
N ASP A 214 21.41 -20.88 10.76
CA ASP A 214 21.96 -22.24 10.95
C ASP A 214 22.45 -22.89 9.63
N GLU A 215 22.09 -22.37 8.45
CA GLU A 215 22.48 -22.93 7.14
C GLU A 215 23.80 -22.34 6.55
N LEU A 216 24.39 -21.33 7.18
CA LEU A 216 25.60 -20.65 6.68
C LEU A 216 26.93 -21.11 7.31
N ASP A 217 26.87 -22.09 8.23
CA ASP A 217 28.03 -22.58 9.00
C ASP A 217 28.55 -23.98 8.58
N ASP A 218 28.14 -24.51 7.42
CA ASP A 218 28.63 -25.80 6.84
C ASP A 218 29.52 -25.65 5.58
#